data_AF-A0A7V9YY07-F1
#
_entry.id   AF-A0A7V9YY07-F1
#
_cell.length_a   1.000
_cell.length_b   1.000
_cell.length_c   1.000
_cell.angle_alpha   90.00
_cell.angle_beta   90.00
_cell.angle_gamma   90.00
#
_symmetry.space_group_name_H-M   'P 1'
#
loop_
_entity.id
_entity.type
_entity.pdbx_description
1 polymer ?
#
loop_
_entity_poly.entity_id
_entity_poly.type
_entity_poly.pdbx_seq_one_letter_code
_entity_poly.pdbx_strand_id
1 'polypeptide(L)'
;MNEHLELNESIDSFTRRYSQWIASQLDKKFILPLSNIPKKLYAEYNWKKLLFVHYHLNEKNQFVPIDQQLTIEKLDELYKTFDVDVVCFGHHHILHHFKSKERLYINPGALGCYHKPLAPHTRF
;
A
#
# COMPACT_ATOMS: atom_id res chain seq x y z
N MET A 1 19.40 -10.59 27.61
CA MET A 1 18.15 -9.87 27.29
C MET A 1 18.48 -8.37 27.22
N ASN A 2 19.19 -7.92 26.17
CA ASN A 2 19.46 -6.48 25.94
C ASN A 2 19.91 -6.13 24.50
N GLU A 3 20.50 -7.05 23.72
CA GLU A 3 20.90 -6.74 22.33
C GLU A 3 19.71 -6.45 21.38
N HIS A 4 18.58 -7.15 21.56
CA HIS A 4 17.40 -6.95 20.72
C HIS A 4 16.69 -5.59 20.95
N LEU A 5 16.85 -4.99 22.14
CA LEU A 5 16.28 -3.67 22.44
C LEU A 5 17.14 -2.55 21.84
N GLU A 6 18.46 -2.65 21.99
CA GLU A 6 19.41 -1.68 21.40
C GLU A 6 19.39 -1.69 19.87
N LEU A 7 19.25 -2.87 19.24
CA LEU A 7 19.09 -3.00 17.79
C LEU A 7 17.81 -2.30 17.30
N ASN A 8 16.68 -2.47 17.99
CA ASN A 8 15.42 -1.84 17.60
C ASN A 8 15.42 -0.31 17.77
N GLU A 9 16.01 0.21 18.85
CA GLU A 9 16.20 1.67 19.02
C GLU A 9 17.14 2.25 17.95
N SER A 10 18.18 1.51 17.57
CA SER A 10 19.11 1.93 16.52
C SER A 10 18.44 2.01 15.13
N ILE A 11 17.59 1.03 14.79
CA ILE A 11 16.83 0.96 13.54
C ILE A 11 15.77 2.08 13.47
N ASP A 12 15.10 2.37 14.58
CA ASP A 12 14.15 3.48 14.68
C ASP A 12 14.87 4.83 14.49
N SER A 13 16.05 4.99 15.10
CA SER A 13 16.87 6.19 14.94
C SER A 13 17.33 6.43 13.49
N PHE A 14 17.69 5.36 12.76
CA PHE A 14 18.09 5.44 11.36
C PHE A 14 16.90 5.76 10.45
N THR A 15 15.78 5.02 10.60
CA THR A 15 14.56 5.24 9.82
C THR A 15 14.04 6.67 9.98
N ARG A 16 14.09 7.21 11.21
CA ARG A 16 13.73 8.59 11.49
C ARG A 16 14.66 9.59 10.84
N ARG A 17 15.98 9.42 10.94
CA ARG A 17 16.97 10.30 10.28
C ARG A 17 16.84 10.26 8.76
N TYR A 18 16.65 9.08 8.19
CA TYR A 18 16.45 8.92 6.75
C TYR A 18 15.15 9.60 6.29
N SER A 19 14.05 9.43 7.02
CA SER A 19 12.78 10.11 6.72
C SER A 19 12.91 11.63 6.82
N GLN A 20 13.65 12.13 7.80
CA GLN A 20 13.97 13.56 7.94
C GLN A 20 14.82 14.08 6.78
N TRP A 21 15.80 13.29 6.32
CA TRP A 21 16.60 13.63 5.15
C TRP A 21 15.73 13.68 3.89
N ILE A 22 14.88 12.68 3.63
CA ILE A 22 13.94 12.70 2.50
C ILE A 22 13.03 13.94 2.57
N ALA A 23 12.48 14.25 3.74
CA ALA A 23 11.66 15.43 3.94
C ALA A 23 12.44 16.74 3.69
N SER A 24 13.74 16.80 4.02
CA SER A 24 14.57 17.97 3.75
C SER A 24 14.92 18.16 2.27
N GLN A 25 14.88 17.08 1.48
CA GLN A 25 15.07 17.12 0.03
C GLN A 25 13.77 17.51 -0.73
N LEU A 26 12.61 17.49 -0.07
CA LEU A 26 11.33 17.78 -0.72
C LEU A 26 11.16 19.29 -0.96
N ASP A 27 11.02 19.68 -2.23
CA ASP A 27 10.65 21.05 -2.58
C ASP A 27 9.28 21.39 -1.97
N LYS A 28 9.22 22.53 -1.26
CA LYS A 28 8.02 22.99 -0.54
C LYS A 28 6.78 23.07 -1.42
N LYS A 29 6.93 23.29 -2.73
CA LYS A 29 5.80 23.32 -3.68
C LYS A 29 5.03 22.00 -3.75
N PHE A 30 5.67 20.87 -3.40
CA PHE A 30 5.05 19.55 -3.42
C PHE A 30 4.38 19.15 -2.10
N ILE A 31 4.63 19.87 -1.00
CA ILE A 31 4.08 19.53 0.33
C ILE A 31 2.55 19.51 0.28
N LEU A 32 1.94 20.60 -0.22
CA LEU A 32 0.48 20.74 -0.27
C LEU A 32 -0.18 19.72 -1.23
N PRO A 33 0.31 19.50 -2.47
CA PRO A 33 -0.19 18.43 -3.32
C PRO A 33 -0.12 17.04 -2.67
N LEU A 34 1.01 16.70 -2.03
CA LEU A 34 1.20 15.40 -1.40
C LEU A 34 0.29 15.20 -0.18
N SER A 35 0.10 16.23 0.65
CA SER A 35 -0.79 16.17 1.82
C SER A 35 -2.26 15.99 1.44
N ASN A 36 -2.63 16.40 0.23
CA ASN A 36 -3.99 16.34 -0.29
C ASN A 36 -4.28 15.07 -1.10
N ILE A 37 -3.31 14.14 -1.24
CA ILE A 37 -3.57 12.86 -1.90
C ILE A 37 -4.61 12.08 -1.10
N PRO A 38 -5.76 11.73 -1.70
CA PRO A 38 -6.80 11.03 -0.99
C PRO A 38 -6.38 9.58 -0.71
N LYS A 39 -6.80 9.06 0.44
CA LYS A 39 -6.53 7.67 0.82
C LYS A 39 -7.28 6.65 -0.06
N LYS A 40 -8.41 7.07 -0.65
CA LYS A 40 -9.27 6.26 -1.52
C LYS A 40 -9.59 7.07 -2.78
N LEU A 41 -9.55 6.44 -3.94
CA LEU A 41 -10.08 6.97 -5.18
C LEU A 41 -11.07 5.96 -5.76
N TYR A 42 -12.19 6.46 -6.26
CA TYR A 42 -13.20 5.65 -6.93
C TYR A 42 -13.20 5.99 -8.41
N ALA A 43 -13.37 4.98 -9.26
CA ALA A 43 -13.52 5.18 -10.69
C ALA A 43 -14.50 4.16 -11.26
N GLU A 44 -15.03 4.44 -12.44
CA GLU A 44 -15.83 3.49 -13.19
C GLU A 44 -15.27 3.35 -14.60
N TYR A 45 -15.01 2.12 -15.02
CA TYR A 45 -14.56 1.80 -16.37
C TYR A 45 -15.33 0.61 -16.89
N ASN A 46 -15.93 0.71 -18.08
CA ASN A 46 -16.72 -0.37 -18.69
C ASN A 46 -17.77 -0.95 -17.71
N TRP A 47 -18.49 -0.09 -16.98
CA TRP A 47 -19.50 -0.47 -15.99
C TRP A 47 -18.97 -1.27 -14.79
N LYS A 48 -17.65 -1.22 -14.55
CA LYS A 48 -17.01 -1.78 -13.38
C LYS A 48 -16.59 -0.68 -12.44
N LYS A 49 -17.00 -0.81 -11.17
CA LYS A 49 -16.65 0.10 -10.07
C LYS A 49 -15.31 -0.31 -9.48
N LEU A 50 -14.33 0.59 -9.56
CA LEU A 50 -12.98 0.40 -9.05
C LEU A 50 -12.79 1.21 -7.77
N LEU A 51 -12.12 0.62 -6.79
CA LEU A 51 -11.55 1.30 -5.63
C LEU A 51 -10.03 1.22 -5.69
N PHE A 52 -9.36 2.36 -5.68
CA PHE A 52 -7.92 2.46 -5.48
C PHE A 52 -7.62 2.90 -4.05
N VAL A 53 -6.73 2.18 -3.39
CA VAL A 53 -6.29 2.46 -2.02
C VAL A 53 -4.82 2.07 -1.88
N HIS A 54 -3.98 2.87 -1.22
CA HIS A 54 -2.56 2.48 -1.09
C HIS A 54 -2.40 1.17 -0.33
N TYR A 55 -3.13 1.01 0.77
CA TYR A 55 -3.25 -0.23 1.52
C TYR A 55 -4.58 -0.28 2.27
N HIS A 56 -4.92 -1.45 2.81
CA HIS A 56 -6.16 -1.68 3.52
C HIS A 56 -6.36 -0.69 4.69
N LEU A 57 -7.60 -0.23 4.86
CA LEU A 57 -7.98 0.76 5.86
C LEU A 57 -9.02 0.15 6.80
N ASN A 58 -8.93 0.47 8.08
CA ASN A 58 -9.99 0.15 9.05
C ASN A 58 -11.18 1.11 8.91
N GLU A 59 -12.23 0.88 9.70
CA GLU A 59 -13.45 1.70 9.74
C GLU A 59 -13.18 3.16 10.12
N LYS A 60 -12.08 3.43 10.85
CA LYS A 60 -11.61 4.78 11.22
C LYS A 60 -10.74 5.43 10.14
N ASN A 61 -10.66 4.84 8.94
CA ASN A 61 -9.86 5.34 7.82
C ASN A 61 -8.35 5.41 8.11
N GLN A 62 -7.85 4.47 8.91
CA GLN A 62 -6.43 4.31 9.26
C GLN A 62 -5.86 3.06 8.60
N PHE A 63 -4.60 3.10 8.16
CA PHE A 63 -3.95 1.94 7.57
C PHE A 63 -3.80 0.84 8.61
N VAL A 64 -4.18 -0.39 8.23
CA VAL A 64 -3.94 -1.57 9.05
C VAL A 64 -2.54 -2.13 8.80
N PRO A 65 -1.95 -2.88 9.76
CA PRO A 65 -0.68 -3.54 9.56
C PRO A 65 -0.68 -4.49 8.36
N ILE A 66 0.49 -4.74 7.77
CA ILE A 66 0.64 -5.70 6.67
C ILE A 66 0.24 -7.09 7.15
N ASP A 67 -0.74 -7.70 6.49
CA ASP A 67 -1.08 -9.11 6.66
C ASP A 67 -0.22 -9.98 5.72
N GLN A 68 0.71 -10.74 6.29
CA GLN A 68 1.57 -11.67 5.55
C GLN A 68 0.82 -12.91 5.05
N GLN A 69 -0.36 -13.20 5.60
CA GLN A 69 -1.22 -14.32 5.24
C GLN A 69 -2.56 -13.82 4.72
N LEU A 70 -2.50 -12.88 3.78
CA LEU A 70 -3.68 -12.31 3.12
C LEU A 70 -4.40 -13.41 2.32
N THR A 71 -5.67 -13.65 2.65
CA THR A 71 -6.54 -14.61 1.95
C THR A 71 -7.71 -13.90 1.28
N ILE A 72 -8.38 -14.59 0.36
CA ILE A 72 -9.56 -14.08 -0.35
C ILE A 72 -10.69 -13.78 0.64
N GLU A 73 -10.91 -14.64 1.63
CA GLU A 73 -11.99 -14.52 2.61
C GLU A 73 -11.80 -13.29 3.50
N LYS A 74 -10.55 -13.02 3.91
CA LYS A 74 -10.22 -11.81 4.68
C LYS A 74 -10.47 -10.54 3.86
N LEU A 75 -10.11 -10.57 2.57
CA LEU A 75 -10.38 -9.46 1.67
C LEU A 75 -11.89 -9.28 1.44
N ASP A 76 -12.62 -10.39 1.25
CA ASP A 76 -14.07 -10.36 1.07
C ASP A 76 -14.77 -9.73 2.28
N GLU A 77 -14.36 -10.12 3.48
CA GLU A 77 -14.84 -9.57 4.75
C GLU A 77 -14.48 -8.08 4.91
N LEU A 78 -13.23 -7.71 4.63
CA LEU A 78 -12.76 -6.32 4.73
C LEU A 78 -13.54 -5.37 3.82
N TYR A 79 -13.91 -5.83 2.62
CA TYR A 79 -14.60 -5.01 1.62
C TYR A 79 -16.10 -5.34 1.51
N LYS A 80 -16.68 -6.08 2.46
CA LYS A 80 -18.09 -6.53 2.39
C LYS A 80 -19.12 -5.42 2.28
N THR A 81 -18.81 -4.22 2.78
CA THR A 81 -19.70 -3.05 2.74
C THR A 81 -19.44 -2.13 1.55
N PHE A 82 -18.47 -2.46 0.69
CA PHE A 82 -18.10 -1.66 -0.47
C PHE A 82 -18.81 -2.19 -1.72
N ASP A 83 -19.57 -1.31 -2.36
CA ASP A 83 -20.19 -1.57 -3.67
C ASP A 83 -19.18 -1.33 -4.79
N VAL A 84 -18.20 -2.24 -4.91
CA VAL A 84 -17.13 -2.19 -5.92
C VAL A 84 -16.84 -3.57 -6.50
N ASP A 85 -16.58 -3.62 -7.81
CA ASP A 85 -16.22 -4.84 -8.54
C ASP A 85 -14.72 -5.17 -8.41
N VAL A 86 -13.88 -4.13 -8.27
CA VAL A 86 -12.42 -4.26 -8.28
C VAL A 86 -11.78 -3.40 -7.21
N VAL A 87 -10.85 -3.97 -6.45
CA VAL A 87 -10.02 -3.26 -5.49
C VAL A 87 -8.56 -3.32 -5.93
N CYS A 88 -7.99 -2.15 -6.22
CA CYS A 88 -6.60 -1.94 -6.55
C CYS A 88 -5.84 -1.46 -5.30
N PHE A 89 -4.85 -2.23 -4.85
CA PHE A 89 -4.07 -1.92 -3.66
C PHE A 89 -2.55 -2.11 -3.85
N GLY A 90 -1.74 -1.64 -2.91
CA GLY A 90 -0.28 -1.66 -2.99
C GLY A 90 0.39 -2.13 -1.68
N HIS A 91 1.50 -1.48 -1.34
CA HIS A 91 2.24 -1.59 -0.06
C HIS A 91 2.94 -2.92 0.23
N HIS A 92 2.33 -4.08 -0.06
CA HIS A 92 2.97 -5.39 0.15
C HIS A 92 4.03 -5.73 -0.92
N HIS A 93 4.26 -4.86 -1.92
CA HIS A 93 5.28 -4.91 -3.00
C HIS A 93 5.39 -6.22 -3.81
N ILE A 94 4.55 -7.22 -3.50
CA ILE A 94 4.39 -8.50 -4.17
C ILE A 94 3.20 -8.37 -5.13
N LEU A 95 3.32 -9.01 -6.31
CA LEU A 95 2.22 -9.12 -7.26
C LEU A 95 1.09 -9.97 -6.63
N HIS A 96 -0.09 -9.37 -6.47
CA HIS A 96 -1.28 -10.10 -6.04
C HIS A 96 -2.36 -10.01 -7.11
N HIS A 97 -3.00 -11.15 -7.37
CA HIS A 97 -4.18 -11.26 -8.20
C HIS A 97 -5.13 -12.26 -7.58
N PHE A 98 -6.10 -11.77 -6.81
CA PHE A 98 -7.10 -12.57 -6.14
C PHE A 98 -8.47 -12.34 -6.77
N LYS A 99 -9.22 -13.41 -7.00
CA LYS A 99 -10.58 -13.32 -7.55
C LYS A 99 -11.52 -14.15 -6.70
N SER A 100 -12.49 -13.50 -6.07
CA SER A 100 -13.62 -14.16 -5.42
C SER A 100 -14.82 -14.25 -6.37
N LYS A 101 -15.95 -14.74 -5.87
CA LYS A 101 -17.23 -14.66 -6.60
C LYS A 101 -17.75 -13.22 -6.67
N GLU A 102 -17.42 -12.40 -5.67
CA GLU A 102 -17.93 -11.04 -5.53
C GLU A 102 -17.07 -10.02 -6.28
N ARG A 103 -15.74 -10.15 -6.21
CA ARG A 103 -14.84 -9.09 -6.71
C ARG A 103 -13.43 -9.56 -7.07
N LEU A 104 -12.71 -8.65 -7.72
CA LEU A 104 -11.32 -8.80 -8.11
C LEU A 104 -10.42 -7.92 -7.23
N TYR A 105 -9.28 -8.44 -6.78
CA TYR A 105 -8.29 -7.71 -6.00
C TYR A 105 -6.94 -7.75 -6.71
N ILE A 106 -6.33 -6.59 -6.93
CA ILE A 106 -5.08 -6.45 -7.69
C ILE A 106 -4.07 -5.65 -6.86
N ASN A 107 -2.88 -6.20 -6.70
CA ASN A 107 -1.69 -5.45 -6.34
C ASN A 107 -0.65 -5.60 -7.46
N PRO A 108 -0.31 -4.52 -8.19
CA PRO A 108 0.63 -4.61 -9.30
C PRO A 108 2.09 -4.85 -8.86
N GLY A 109 2.36 -4.88 -7.56
CA GLY A 109 3.71 -4.90 -7.00
C GLY A 109 4.33 -3.50 -6.96
N ALA A 110 5.66 -3.45 -6.75
CA ALA A 110 6.39 -2.20 -6.68
C ALA A 110 7.07 -1.84 -8.01
N LEU A 111 6.94 -0.58 -8.43
CA LEU A 111 7.60 -0.03 -9.62
C LEU A 111 9.13 0.12 -9.43
N GLY A 112 9.55 0.72 -8.31
CA GLY A 112 10.95 1.07 -8.05
C GLY A 112 11.56 0.47 -6.77
N CYS A 113 10.77 -0.26 -5.97
CA CYS A 113 11.21 -0.83 -4.69
C CYS A 113 11.00 -2.35 -4.71
N TYR A 114 11.70 -3.02 -5.64
CA TYR A 114 11.71 -4.47 -5.73
C TYR A 114 12.78 -5.05 -4.80
N HIS A 115 12.58 -6.29 -4.33
CA HIS A 115 13.54 -6.97 -3.45
C HIS A 115 14.85 -7.34 -4.16
N LYS A 116 14.93 -7.13 -5.48
CA LYS A 116 16.17 -7.22 -6.28
C LYS A 116 16.46 -5.83 -6.86
N PRO A 117 17.73 -5.49 -7.15
CA PRO A 117 18.12 -4.23 -7.78
C PRO A 117 17.78 -4.22 -9.28
N LEU A 118 16.53 -4.52 -9.61
CA LEU A 118 15.97 -4.58 -10.95
C LEU A 118 14.61 -3.88 -10.92
N ALA A 119 14.39 -2.97 -11.86
CA ALA A 119 13.05 -2.45 -12.12
C ALA A 119 12.23 -3.57 -12.79
N PRO A 120 11.10 -4.03 -12.23
CA PRO A 120 10.31 -5.14 -12.80
C PRO A 120 9.69 -4.85 -14.18
N HIS A 121 9.83 -3.63 -14.69
CA HIS A 121 9.18 -3.15 -15.91
C HIS A 121 10.05 -3.27 -17.19
N THR A 122 11.17 -4.00 -17.15
CA THR A 122 12.10 -4.13 -18.30
C THR A 122 11.99 -5.45 -19.07
N ARG A 123 10.88 -6.20 -18.97
CA ARG A 123 10.64 -7.37 -19.82
C ARG A 123 9.42 -7.14 -20.72
N PHE A 124 9.69 -6.62 -21.91
CA PHE A 124 8.82 -6.71 -23.09
C PHE A 124 9.34 -7.82 -23.99
#